data_AF-A0A315R2T8-F1
#
_entry.id   AF-A0A315R2T8-F1
#
_cell.length_a   1.000
_cell.length_b   1.000
_cell.length_c   1.000
_cell.angle_alpha   90.00
_cell.angle_beta   90.00
_cell.angle_gamma   90.00
#
_symmetry.space_group_name_H-M   'P 1'
#
loop_
_entity.id
_entity.type
_entity.pdbx_description
1 polymer ?
#
loop_
_entity_poly.entity_id
_entity_poly.type
_entity_poly.pdbx_seq_one_letter_code
_entity_poly.pdbx_strand_id
1 'polypeptide(L)' 'MSVSLAALAAAAIKLIILGVEASRAVEQISRQNNTSFDAIWRELPDIFK' A
#
# COMPACT_ATOMS: atom_id res chain seq x y z
N MET A 1 0.42 8.83 -16.51
CA MET A 1 1.44 7.86 -16.03
C MET A 1 0.71 6.81 -15.20
N SER A 2 0.70 5.54 -15.61
CA SER A 2 0.14 4.45 -14.82
C SER A 2 1.18 3.99 -13.81
N VAL A 3 0.92 4.21 -12.51
CA VAL A 3 1.77 3.69 -11.43
C VAL A 3 1.54 2.19 -11.31
N SER A 4 2.60 1.40 -11.23
CA SER A 4 2.47 -0.06 -11.08
C SER A 4 1.98 -0.42 -9.68
N LEU A 5 1.26 -1.53 -9.56
CA LEU A 5 0.76 -2.02 -8.28
C LEU A 5 1.89 -2.26 -7.26
N ALA A 6 3.01 -2.81 -7.73
CA ALA A 6 4.22 -3.01 -6.92
C ALA A 6 4.78 -1.70 -6.34
N ALA A 7 4.73 -0.60 -7.11
CA ALA A 7 5.17 0.70 -6.62
C ALA A 7 4.23 1.25 -5.53
N LEU A 8 2.93 0.99 -5.65
CA LEU A 8 1.94 1.35 -4.62
C LEU A 8 2.12 0.52 -3.35
N ALA A 9 2.38 -0.79 -3.47
CA ALA A 9 2.70 -1.65 -2.33
C ALA A 9 3.99 -1.21 -1.62
N ALA A 10 5.04 -0.87 -2.37
CA ALA A 10 6.27 -0.32 -1.81
C ALA A 10 6.05 1.02 -1.09
N ALA A 11 5.15 1.88 -1.60
CA ALA A 11 4.77 3.11 -0.93
C ALA A 11 4.03 2.84 0.39
N ALA A 12 3.13 1.85 0.42
CA ALA A 12 2.45 1.44 1.64
C ALA A 12 3.45 0.88 2.67
N ILE A 13 4.39 0.02 2.25
CA ILE A 13 5.43 -0.54 3.12
C ILE A 13 6.28 0.58 3.76
N LYS A 14 6.61 1.64 3.01
CA LYS A 14 7.34 2.80 3.57
C LYS A 14 6.58 3.46 4.71
N LEU A 15 5.26 3.62 4.58
CA LEU A 15 4.42 4.16 5.66
C LEU A 15 4.40 3.21 6.87
N ILE A 16 4.36 1.90 6.63
CA ILE A 16 4.36 0.89 7.71
C ILE A 16 5.66 0.93 8.51
N ILE A 17 6.81 1.02 7.82
CA ILE A 17 8.12 1.14 8.46
C ILE A 17 8.23 2.43 9.30
N LEU A 18 7.51 3.49 8.91
CA LEU A 18 7.41 4.73 9.68
C LEU A 18 6.43 4.66 10.86
N GLY A 19 5.83 3.50 11.11
CA GLY A 19 4.92 3.25 12.24
C GLY A 19 3.44 3.45 11.92
N VAL A 20 3.07 3.64 10.65
CA VAL A 20 1.66 3.67 10.26
C VAL A 20 1.10 2.25 10.24
N GLU A 21 -0.09 2.04 10.79
CA GLU A 21 -0.78 0.75 10.71
C GLU A 21 -0.94 0.30 9.26
N ALA A 22 -0.71 -0.98 8.97
CA ALA A 22 -0.73 -1.53 7.61
C ALA A 22 -2.01 -1.22 6.84
N SER A 23 -3.17 -1.43 7.47
CA SER A 23 -4.49 -1.13 6.93
C SER A 23 -4.60 0.35 6.53
N ARG A 24 -4.18 1.27 7.41
CA ARG A 24 -4.20 2.72 7.15
C ARG A 24 -3.22 3.14 6.07
N ALA A 25 -2.02 2.55 6.04
CA ALA A 25 -1.02 2.80 5.01
C ALA A 25 -1.57 2.43 3.62
N VAL A 26 -2.15 1.25 3.49
CA VAL A 26 -2.74 0.77 2.22
C VAL A 26 -3.96 1.60 1.84
N GLU A 27 -4.82 1.96 2.79
CA GLU A 27 -5.97 2.83 2.54
C GLU A 27 -5.54 4.22 2.04
N GLN A 28 -4.50 4.80 2.63
CA GLN A 28 -3.97 6.09 2.22
C GLN A 28 -3.44 6.05 0.79
N ILE A 29 -2.63 5.04 0.44
CA ILE A 29 -2.08 4.88 -0.91
C ILE A 29 -3.18 4.60 -1.94
N SER A 30 -4.16 3.75 -1.57
CA SER A 30 -5.33 3.44 -2.37
C SER A 30 -6.10 4.69 -2.77
N ARG A 31 -6.42 5.57 -1.79
CA ARG A 31 -7.15 6.83 -2.05
C ARG A 31 -6.34 7.83 -2.86
N GLN A 32 -5.04 7.99 -2.56
CA GLN A 32 -4.17 8.93 -3.26
C GLN A 32 -3.97 8.59 -4.74
N ASN A 33 -3.99 7.29 -5.09
CA ASN A 33 -3.71 6.81 -6.44
C ASN A 33 -4.96 6.25 -7.14
N ASN A 34 -6.16 6.48 -6.57
CA ASN A 34 -7.44 5.95 -7.07
C ASN A 34 -7.36 4.46 -7.45
N THR A 35 -6.77 3.65 -6.57
CA THR A 35 -6.50 2.22 -6.79
C THR A 35 -7.21 1.38 -5.74
N SER A 36 -7.58 0.13 -6.06
CA SER A 36 -8.22 -0.79 -5.13
C SER A 36 -7.33 -1.12 -3.93
N PHE A 37 -7.91 -1.02 -2.72
CA PHE A 37 -7.29 -1.45 -1.48
C PHE A 37 -6.85 -2.91 -1.55
N ASP A 38 -7.76 -3.82 -1.92
CA ASP A 38 -7.50 -5.26 -1.99
C ASP A 38 -6.42 -5.63 -3.00
N ALA A 39 -6.26 -4.82 -4.05
CA ALA A 39 -5.21 -5.00 -5.02
C ALA A 39 -3.85 -4.73 -4.37
N ILE A 40 -3.70 -3.59 -3.70
CA ILE A 40 -2.46 -3.23 -3.00
C ILE A 40 -2.20 -4.19 -1.84
N TRP A 41 -3.22 -4.51 -1.04
CA TRP A 41 -3.12 -5.42 0.11
C TRP A 41 -2.60 -6.81 -0.26
N ARG A 42 -3.00 -7.33 -1.42
CA ARG A 42 -2.51 -8.63 -1.92
C ARG A 42 -1.03 -8.62 -2.29
N GLU A 43 -0.51 -7.50 -2.76
CA GLU A 43 0.91 -7.32 -3.11
C GLU A 43 1.80 -7.10 -1.87
N LEU A 44 1.22 -6.79 -0.71
CA LEU A 44 2.00 -6.67 0.52
C LEU A 44 2.55 -8.05 0.94
N PRO A 45 3.83 -8.15 1.31
CA PRO A 45 4.36 -9.35 1.98
C PRO A 45 3.66 -9.59 3.31
N ASP A 46 3.49 -10.86 3.70
CA ASP A 46 2.73 -11.23 4.91
C ASP A 46 3.34 -10.70 6.21
N ILE A 47 4.64 -10.39 6.25
CA ILE A 47 5.29 -9.75 7.41
C ILE A 47 4.77 -8.32 7.69
N PHE A 48 4.13 -7.69 6.69
CA PHE A 48 3.57 -6.35 6.79
C PHE A 48 2.04 -6.33 6.88
N LYS A 49 1.37 -7.48 6.80
CA LYS A 49 -0.09 -7.59 6.96
C LYS A 49 -0.44 -7.73 8.44
#